data_AF-G2ZJV4-F1
#
_entry.id   AF-G2ZJV4-F1
#
_cell.length_a   1.000
_cell.length_b   1.000
_cell.length_c   1.000
_cell.angle_alpha   90.00
_cell.angle_beta   90.00
_cell.angle_gamma   90.00
#
_symmetry.space_group_name_H-M   'P 1'
#
loop_
_entity.id
_entity.type
_entity.pdbx_description
1 polymer ?
#
loop_
_entity_poly.entity_id
_entity_poly.type
_entity_poly.pdbx_seq_one_letter_code
_entity_poly.pdbx_strand_id
1 'polypeptide(L)'
;MTAPAQAVVRRSTRQTLTRRTLKAALARIEDRLYRAREPFAVFVRGGEALLVRTSTKMYVNECARAMRLGARSHMVGVYDAQATIDVVRADLELFCR
;
A
#
# COMPACT_ATOMS: atom_id res chain seq x y z
N MET A 1 23.20 -14.25 14.01
CA MET A 1 22.64 -14.17 12.65
C MET A 1 21.13 -14.16 12.77
N THR A 2 20.52 -12.98 12.80
CA THR A 2 19.08 -12.82 13.05
C THR A 2 18.37 -12.81 11.70
N ALA A 3 17.49 -13.79 11.46
CA ALA A 3 16.74 -13.91 10.22
C ALA A 3 15.94 -12.61 9.93
N PRO A 4 15.80 -12.18 8.66
CA PRO A 4 14.95 -11.05 8.34
C PRO A 4 13.50 -11.44 8.67
N ALA A 5 12.84 -10.63 9.50
CA ALA A 5 11.42 -10.74 9.75
C ALA A 5 10.67 -10.42 8.45
N GLN A 6 10.51 -11.43 7.59
CA GLN A 6 9.56 -11.38 6.50
C GLN A 6 8.19 -11.30 7.15
N ALA A 7 7.60 -10.10 7.13
CA ALA A 7 6.22 -9.89 7.49
C ALA A 7 5.39 -10.86 6.64
N VAL A 8 4.87 -11.90 7.28
CA VAL A 8 4.01 -12.90 6.63
C VAL A 8 2.76 -12.15 6.19
N VAL A 9 2.72 -11.75 4.91
CA VAL A 9 1.57 -11.06 4.32
C VAL A 9 0.43 -12.08 4.23
N ARG A 10 -0.35 -12.17 5.31
CA ARG A 10 -1.60 -12.93 5.33
C ARG A 10 -2.49 -12.35 4.22
N ARG A 11 -2.84 -13.16 3.21
CA ARG A 11 -3.89 -12.83 2.23
C ARG A 11 -5.11 -12.31 2.99
N SER A 12 -5.42 -11.03 2.83
CA SER A 12 -6.54 -10.39 3.51
C SER A 12 -7.84 -10.89 2.90
N THR A 13 -8.70 -11.50 3.70
CA THR A 13 -9.96 -12.08 3.24
C THR A 13 -11.07 -11.04 3.03
N ARG A 14 -10.82 -9.73 3.17
CA ARG A 14 -11.94 -8.78 3.43
C ARG A 14 -12.00 -7.48 2.65
N GLN A 15 -11.06 -7.14 1.78
CA GLN A 15 -11.28 -6.08 0.77
C GLN A 15 -10.46 -6.35 -0.47
N THR A 16 -11.12 -6.17 -1.62
CA THR A 16 -10.55 -6.53 -2.91
C THR A 16 -10.52 -5.33 -3.83
N LEU A 17 -9.31 -4.96 -4.26
CA LEU A 17 -9.12 -4.10 -5.42
C LEU A 17 -9.66 -4.85 -6.64
N THR A 18 -10.50 -4.17 -7.41
CA THR A 18 -10.85 -4.66 -8.75
C THR A 18 -9.64 -4.49 -9.66
N ARG A 19 -9.53 -5.29 -10.73
CA ARG A 19 -8.47 -5.09 -11.74
C ARG A 19 -8.43 -3.66 -12.29
N ARG A 20 -9.61 -3.01 -12.41
CA ARG A 20 -9.71 -1.62 -12.86
C ARG A 20 -9.12 -0.64 -11.85
N THR A 21 -9.46 -0.79 -10.58
CA THR A 21 -8.94 0.09 -9.51
C THR A 21 -7.46 -0.15 -9.24
N LEU A 22 -6.99 -1.41 -9.37
CA LEU A 22 -5.56 -1.73 -9.35
C LEU A 22 -4.81 -0.99 -10.46
N LYS A 23 -5.26 -1.11 -11.72
CA LYS A 23 -4.59 -0.45 -12.85
C LYS A 23 -4.51 1.06 -12.66
N ALA A 24 -5.60 1.68 -12.22
CA ALA A 24 -5.63 3.12 -11.93
C ALA A 24 -4.70 3.52 -10.78
N ALA A 25 -4.60 2.68 -9.74
CA ALA A 25 -3.69 2.90 -8.62
C ALA A 25 -2.23 2.81 -9.05
N LEU A 26 -1.86 1.78 -9.83
CA LEU A 26 -0.50 1.58 -10.31
C LEU A 26 -0.01 2.76 -11.14
N ALA A 27 -0.85 3.30 -12.04
CA ALA A 27 -0.49 4.49 -12.81
C ALA A 27 -0.16 5.69 -11.91
N ARG A 28 -0.94 5.91 -10.84
CA ARG A 28 -0.70 7.00 -9.87
C ARG A 28 0.57 6.77 -9.03
N ILE A 29 0.83 5.51 -8.65
CA ILE A 29 2.02 5.13 -7.91
C ILE A 29 3.26 5.33 -8.76
N GLU A 30 3.21 4.91 -10.03
CA GLU A 30 4.29 5.05 -11.00
C GLU A 30 4.65 6.52 -11.21
N ASP A 31 3.65 7.38 -11.44
CA ASP A 31 3.85 8.83 -11.52
C ASP A 31 4.52 9.40 -10.25
N ARG A 32 4.17 8.87 -9.07
CA ARG A 32 4.76 9.32 -7.81
C ARG A 32 6.20 8.84 -7.64
N LEU A 33 6.49 7.58 -7.96
CA LEU A 33 7.83 7.00 -7.88
C LEU A 33 8.81 7.77 -8.77
N TYR A 34 8.38 8.15 -9.99
CA TYR A 34 9.23 8.94 -10.89
C TYR A 34 9.41 10.40 -10.45
N ARG A 35 8.40 11.03 -9.86
CA ARG A 35 8.42 12.47 -9.55
C ARG A 35 8.89 12.81 -8.13
N ALA A 36 8.73 11.90 -7.17
CA ALA A 36 8.93 12.20 -5.76
C ALA A 36 9.92 11.23 -5.13
N ARG A 37 11.08 11.75 -4.72
CA ARG A 37 12.10 11.03 -3.93
C ARG A 37 11.75 10.95 -2.44
N GLU A 38 10.46 10.96 -2.10
CA GLU A 38 9.98 10.97 -0.72
C GLU A 38 9.25 9.65 -0.41
N PRO A 39 9.50 9.03 0.75
CA PRO A 39 8.79 7.82 1.13
C PRO A 39 7.27 8.01 1.22
N PHE A 40 6.53 7.01 0.78
CA PHE A 40 5.08 6.98 0.80
C PHE A 40 4.56 5.62 1.25
N ALA A 41 3.43 5.64 1.95
CA ALA A 41 2.67 4.46 2.31
C ALA A 41 1.52 4.25 1.34
N VAL A 42 1.24 2.98 1.03
CA VAL A 42 0.05 2.58 0.27
C VAL A 42 -0.92 1.87 1.20
N PHE A 43 -2.18 2.28 1.15
CA PHE A 43 -3.27 1.68 1.90
C PHE A 43 -4.34 1.18 0.95
N VAL A 44 -4.98 0.05 1.26
CA VAL A 44 -6.22 -0.39 0.61
C VAL A 44 -7.38 -0.05 1.52
N ARG A 45 -8.27 0.81 1.06
CA ARG A 45 -9.46 1.26 1.80
C ARG A 45 -10.66 1.26 0.87
N GLY A 46 -11.67 0.47 1.22
CA GLY A 46 -12.96 0.48 0.50
C GLY A 46 -12.86 0.05 -0.97
N GLY A 47 -11.88 -0.79 -1.31
CA GLY A 47 -11.65 -1.24 -2.71
C GLY A 47 -10.83 -0.25 -3.55
N GLU A 48 -10.27 0.79 -2.93
CA GLU A 48 -9.35 1.74 -3.55
C GLU A 48 -7.97 1.69 -2.88
N ALA A 49 -6.92 1.97 -3.66
CA ALA A 49 -5.58 2.16 -3.13
C ALA A 49 -5.33 3.66 -2.93
N LEU A 50 -4.98 4.02 -1.70
CA LEU A 50 -4.68 5.37 -1.26
C LEU A 50 -3.17 5.49 -1.05
N LEU A 51 -2.59 6.57 -1.59
CA LEU A 51 -1.17 6.87 -1.49
C LEU A 51 -0.95 8.04 -0.55
N VAL A 52 -0.12 7.86 0.47
CA VAL A 52 0.06 8.84 1.54
C VAL A 52 1.54 9.07 1.81
N ARG A 53 1.97 10.33 1.81
CA ARG A 53 3.33 10.70 2.23
C ARG A 53 3.55 10.40 3.70
N THR A 54 4.63 9.72 4.05
CA THR A 54 4.92 9.30 5.43
C THR A 54 5.20 10.47 6.38
N SER A 55 5.67 11.61 5.84
CA SER A 55 5.92 12.85 6.58
C SER A 55 4.66 13.58 7.05
N THR A 56 3.47 13.16 6.59
CA THR A 56 2.23 13.92 6.80
C THR A 56 1.41 13.37 7.97
N LYS A 57 0.62 14.24 8.62
CA LYS A 57 -0.38 13.81 9.62
C LYS A 57 -1.40 12.80 9.05
N MET A 58 -1.61 12.80 7.73
CA MET A 58 -2.46 11.84 7.06
C MET A 58 -1.93 10.40 7.22
N TYR A 59 -0.61 10.19 7.19
CA TYR A 59 -0.02 8.87 7.41
C TYR A 59 -0.36 8.33 8.80
N VAL A 60 -0.15 9.15 9.84
CA VAL A 60 -0.47 8.77 11.23
C VAL A 60 -1.96 8.42 11.39
N ASN A 61 -2.84 9.22 10.78
CA ASN A 61 -4.28 8.98 10.82
C ASN A 61 -4.68 7.68 10.12
N GLU A 62 -4.09 7.38 8.96
CA GLU A 62 -4.39 6.15 8.21
C GLU A 62 -3.78 4.91 8.85
N CYS A 63 -2.60 5.00 9.50
CA CYS A 63 -2.09 3.93 10.36
C CYS A 63 -3.05 3.63 11.51
N ALA A 64 -3.49 4.66 12.24
CA ALA A 64 -4.45 4.50 13.33
C ALA A 64 -5.81 3.98 12.83
N ARG A 65 -6.20 4.32 11.60
CA ARG A 65 -7.40 3.80 10.94
C ARG A 65 -7.25 2.33 10.58
N ALA A 66 -6.12 1.93 10.00
CA ALA A 66 -5.85 0.54 9.64
C ALA A 66 -5.88 -0.37 10.87
N MET A 67 -5.32 0.10 11.99
CA MET A 67 -5.41 -0.61 13.27
C MET A 67 -6.85 -0.74 13.78
N ARG A 68 -7.67 0.31 13.67
CA ARG A 68 -9.04 0.34 14.18
C ARG A 68 -10.06 -0.41 13.31
N LEU A 69 -9.96 -0.25 11.99
CA LEU A 69 -10.93 -0.79 11.04
C LEU A 69 -10.54 -2.16 10.49
N GLY A 70 -9.29 -2.59 10.74
CA GLY A 70 -8.75 -3.90 10.39
C GLY A 70 -9.12 -4.31 8.97
N ALA A 71 -10.02 -5.30 8.87
CA ALA A 71 -10.57 -5.83 7.63
C ALA A 71 -11.02 -4.78 6.59
N ARG A 72 -11.40 -3.57 7.00
CA ARG A 72 -11.92 -2.51 6.11
C ARG A 72 -10.89 -1.46 5.67
N SER A 73 -9.66 -1.54 6.16
CA SER A 73 -8.57 -0.60 5.85
C SER A 73 -7.23 -1.28 6.14
N HIS A 74 -6.45 -1.56 5.12
CA HIS A 74 -5.17 -2.27 5.25
C HIS A 74 -4.02 -1.38 4.82
N MET A 75 -2.91 -1.42 5.55
CA MET A 75 -1.64 -0.90 5.04
C MET A 75 -1.01 -1.99 4.19
N VAL A 76 -0.69 -1.67 2.95
CA VAL A 76 -0.01 -2.59 2.02
C VAL A 76 1.47 -2.58 2.32
N GLY A 77 2.07 -1.39 2.36
CA GLY A 77 3.50 -1.22 2.58
C GLY A 77 3.90 0.24 2.60
N VAL A 78 5.15 0.48 2.99
CA VAL A 78 5.83 1.77 2.88
C VAL A 78 6.96 1.61 1.89
N TYR A 79 7.01 2.51 0.91
CA TYR A 79 7.93 2.49 -0.21
C TYR A 79 8.74 3.77 -0.23
N ASP A 80 10.00 3.67 -0.60
CA ASP A 80 10.90 4.81 -0.76
C ASP A 80 11.30 4.98 -2.23
N ALA A 81 12.31 5.82 -2.49
CA ALA A 81 12.80 6.10 -3.83
C ALA A 81 13.48 4.90 -4.52
N GLN A 82 13.77 3.81 -3.80
CA GLN A 82 14.37 2.60 -4.37
C GLN A 82 13.32 1.55 -4.76
N ALA A 83 12.06 1.71 -4.34
CA ALA A 83 11.00 0.80 -4.71
C ALA A 83 10.70 0.86 -6.21
N THR A 84 10.56 -0.30 -6.86
CA THR A 84 10.10 -0.38 -8.25
C THR A 84 8.59 -0.54 -8.31
N ILE A 85 7.98 -0.15 -9.44
CA ILE A 85 6.54 -0.34 -9.63
C ILE A 85 6.13 -1.82 -9.57
N ASP A 86 7.02 -2.75 -9.95
CA ASP A 86 6.76 -4.19 -9.90
C ASP A 86 6.68 -4.71 -8.47
N VAL A 87 7.49 -4.18 -7.54
CA VAL A 87 7.39 -4.51 -6.11
C VAL A 87 6.03 -4.06 -5.56
N VAL A 88 5.64 -2.82 -5.85
CA VAL A 88 4.34 -2.30 -5.38
C VAL A 88 3.18 -3.07 -6.02
N ARG A 89 3.30 -3.47 -7.29
CA ARG A 89 2.31 -4.31 -7.97
C ARG A 89 2.15 -5.65 -7.27
N ALA A 90 3.25 -6.36 -7.00
CA ALA A 90 3.20 -7.68 -6.37
C ALA A 90 2.49 -7.62 -5.01
N ASP A 91 2.76 -6.57 -4.21
CA ASP A 91 2.10 -6.39 -2.92
C ASP A 91 0.60 -6.07 -3.07
N LEU A 92 0.23 -5.20 -4.02
CA LEU A 92 -1.18 -4.85 -4.27
C LEU A 92 -1.99 -6.02 -4.84
N GLU A 93 -1.38 -6.90 -5.63
CA GLU A 93 -2.02 -8.10 -6.17
C GLU A 93 -2.48 -9.06 -5.08
N LEU A 94 -1.83 -9.07 -3.91
CA LEU A 94 -2.29 -9.84 -2.74
C LEU A 94 -3.65 -9.38 -2.20
N PHE A 95 -4.07 -8.16 -2.57
CA PHE A 95 -5.36 -7.57 -2.22
C PHE A 95 -6.32 -7.50 -3.41
N CYS A 96 -6.02 -8.17 -4.53
CA CYS A 96 -6.89 -8.21 -5.71
C CYS A 96 -7.75 -9.47 -5.74
N ARG A 97 -8.93 -9.37 -6.37
CA ARG A 97 -9.81 -10.51 -6.69
C ARG A 97 -10.43 -10.35 -8.07
#